data_AF-A0A7W1K0J8-F1
#
_entry.id   AF-A0A7W1K0J8-F1
#
_cell.length_a   1.000
_cell.length_b   1.000
_cell.length_c   1.000
_cell.angle_alpha   90.00
_cell.angle_beta   90.00
_cell.angle_gamma   90.00
#
_symmetry.space_group_name_H-M   'P 1'
#
loop_
_entity.id
_entity.type
_entity.pdbx_description
1 polymer ?
#
loop_
_entity_poly.entity_id
_entity_poly.type
_entity_poly.pdbx_seq_one_letter_code
_entity_poly.pdbx_strand_id
1 'polypeptide(L)'
;MEFFRNEERVHLRDEEEELFPLFLRHVRSQPAPLREARVQHVQLEGFARKLGIAVAAGIVDREPLAAAGELLDAHIRLEERQLFPLIEDLVPDDDLRRLGLASRDATCAVRRPPRTS
;
A
#
# COMPACT_ATOMS: atom_id res chain seq x y z
N MET A 1 -9.95 -7.59 11.06
CA MET A 1 -9.76 -6.12 10.98
C MET A 1 -8.37 -5.67 11.42
N GLU A 2 -7.71 -6.32 12.39
CA GLU A 2 -6.32 -5.98 12.76
C GLU A 2 -5.28 -6.34 11.70
N PHE A 3 -5.50 -7.44 10.96
CA PHE A 3 -4.61 -7.89 9.88
C PHE A 3 -4.40 -6.82 8.80
N PHE A 4 -5.49 -6.33 8.18
CA PHE A 4 -5.43 -5.23 7.20
C PHE A 4 -4.77 -3.96 7.75
N ARG A 5 -5.13 -3.56 8.98
CA ARG A 5 -4.61 -2.34 9.59
C ARG A 5 -3.12 -2.37 9.89
N ASN A 6 -2.55 -3.54 10.15
CA ASN A 6 -1.13 -3.67 10.48
C ASN A 6 -0.29 -3.93 9.23
N GLU A 7 -0.77 -4.71 8.27
CA GLU A 7 -0.02 -5.01 7.05
C GLU A 7 0.00 -3.82 6.08
N GLU A 8 -1.13 -3.15 5.82
CA GLU A 8 -1.15 -1.95 4.95
C GLU A 8 -0.28 -0.83 5.52
N ARG A 9 -0.30 -0.62 6.84
CA ARG A 9 0.53 0.43 7.48
C ARG A 9 2.02 0.10 7.43
N VAL A 10 2.39 -1.17 7.47
CA VAL A 10 3.78 -1.57 7.30
C VAL A 10 4.20 -1.39 5.85
N HIS A 11 3.35 -1.77 4.88
CA HIS A 11 3.60 -1.57 3.46
C HIS A 11 3.80 -0.09 3.11
N LEU A 12 2.82 0.76 3.45
CA LEU A 12 2.88 2.21 3.21
C LEU A 12 4.10 2.85 3.86
N ARG A 13 4.47 2.41 5.07
CA ARG A 13 5.66 2.94 5.76
C ARG A 13 6.93 2.53 5.02
N ASP A 14 7.06 1.26 4.67
CA ASP A 14 8.24 0.76 3.97
C ASP A 14 8.39 1.47 2.59
N GLU A 15 7.29 1.82 1.94
CA GLU A 15 7.32 2.64 0.73
C GLU A 15 7.74 4.10 0.97
N GLU A 16 7.10 4.78 1.93
CA GLU A 16 7.31 6.20 2.20
C GLU A 16 8.69 6.49 2.82
N GLU A 17 9.20 5.58 3.66
CA GLU A 17 10.44 5.75 4.41
C GLU A 17 11.67 5.15 3.70
N GLU A 18 11.50 4.13 2.86
CA GLU A 18 12.63 3.41 2.24
C GLU A 18 12.59 3.45 0.70
N LEU A 19 11.55 2.90 0.08
CA LEU A 19 11.50 2.72 -1.38
C LEU A 19 11.44 4.05 -2.13
N PHE A 20 10.51 4.94 -1.78
CA PHE A 20 10.36 6.20 -2.48
C PHE A 20 11.54 7.15 -2.26
N PRO A 21 12.14 7.26 -1.06
CA PRO A 21 13.37 8.00 -0.87
C PRO A 21 14.55 7.45 -1.65
N LEU A 22 14.68 6.12 -1.81
CA LEU A 22 15.67 5.53 -2.70
C LEU A 22 15.41 5.98 -4.14
N PHE A 23 14.20 5.75 -4.65
CA PHE A 23 13.81 6.09 -6.02
C PHE A 23 14.07 7.56 -6.37
N LEU A 24 13.77 8.48 -5.44
CA LEU A 24 14.00 9.92 -5.62
C LEU A 24 15.47 10.30 -5.86
N ARG A 25 16.44 9.45 -5.51
CA ARG A 25 17.86 9.65 -5.82
C ARG A 25 18.19 9.44 -7.29
N HIS A 26 17.34 8.72 -8.02
CA HIS A 26 17.55 8.32 -9.42
C HIS A 26 16.77 9.18 -10.43
N VAL A 27 15.99 10.17 -9.95
CA VAL A 27 15.17 11.06 -10.79
C VAL A 27 15.50 12.52 -10.53
N ARG A 28 15.39 13.37 -11.56
CA ARG A 28 15.65 14.82 -11.43
C ARG A 28 14.49 15.59 -10.82
N SER A 29 13.29 15.04 -10.91
CA SER A 29 12.07 15.60 -10.35
C SER A 29 11.13 14.45 -9.98
N GLN A 30 10.22 14.72 -9.05
CA GLN A 30 9.27 13.70 -8.60
C GLN A 30 8.38 13.26 -9.78
N PRO A 31 8.27 11.96 -10.09
CA PRO A 31 7.39 11.47 -11.14
C PRO A 31 5.91 11.62 -10.78
N ALA A 32 5.04 11.72 -11.79
CA ALA A 32 3.61 11.83 -11.57
C ALA A 32 3.00 10.63 -10.81
N PRO A 33 3.34 9.36 -11.13
CA PRO A 33 2.81 8.21 -10.39
C PRO A 33 3.19 8.24 -8.91
N LEU A 34 4.41 8.68 -8.58
CA LEU A 34 4.85 8.80 -7.18
C LEU A 34 4.08 9.89 -6.43
N ARG A 35 3.81 11.05 -7.06
CA ARG A 35 2.99 12.09 -6.41
C ARG A 35 1.57 11.60 -6.15
N GLU A 36 1.00 10.91 -7.12
CA GLU A 36 -0.36 10.38 -7.02
C GLU A 36 -0.46 9.31 -5.93
N ALA A 37 0.47 8.36 -5.87
CA ALA A 37 0.52 7.34 -4.82
C ALA A 37 0.55 7.96 -3.41
N ARG A 38 1.41 8.97 -3.19
CA ARG A 38 1.48 9.69 -1.89
C ARG A 38 0.17 10.40 -1.52
N VAL A 39 -0.54 10.96 -2.50
CA VAL A 39 -1.86 11.56 -2.24
C VAL A 39 -2.87 10.48 -1.86
N GLN A 40 -2.87 9.35 -2.58
CA GLN A 40 -3.74 8.21 -2.31
C GLN A 40 -3.46 7.59 -0.93
N HIS A 41 -2.20 7.54 -0.48
CA HIS A 41 -1.85 7.10 0.88
C HIS A 41 -2.56 7.92 1.96
N VAL A 42 -2.49 9.24 1.86
CA VAL A 42 -3.16 10.15 2.83
C VAL A 42 -4.68 9.98 2.78
N GLN A 43 -5.26 9.77 1.59
CA GLN A 43 -6.69 9.54 1.43
C GLN A 43 -7.12 8.19 2.05
N LEU A 44 -6.36 7.12 1.82
CA LEU A 44 -6.59 5.80 2.40
C LEU A 44 -6.49 5.83 3.93
N GLU A 45 -5.50 6.54 4.49
CA GLU A 45 -5.42 6.77 5.94
C GLU A 45 -6.67 7.51 6.48
N GLY A 46 -7.15 8.49 5.73
CA GLY A 46 -8.39 9.22 6.03
C GLY A 46 -9.61 8.30 6.08
N PHE A 47 -9.77 7.43 5.08
CA PHE A 47 -10.83 6.42 5.04
C PHE A 47 -10.70 5.42 6.20
N ALA A 48 -9.51 4.90 6.46
CA ALA A 48 -9.25 3.98 7.56
C ALA A 48 -9.65 4.58 8.92
N ARG A 49 -9.34 5.87 9.14
CA ARG A 49 -9.76 6.59 10.35
C ARG A 49 -11.29 6.76 10.41
N LYS A 50 -11.92 7.21 9.31
CA LYS A 50 -13.38 7.43 9.23
C LYS A 50 -14.13 6.13 9.50
N LEU A 51 -13.74 5.04 8.84
CA LEU A 51 -14.33 3.72 9.01
C LEU A 51 -14.09 3.19 10.43
N GLY A 52 -12.90 3.41 11.00
CA GLY A 52 -12.59 3.04 12.39
C GLY A 52 -13.52 3.70 13.41
N ILE A 53 -13.79 5.00 13.25
CA ILE A 53 -14.75 5.73 14.10
C ILE A 53 -16.17 5.19 13.92
N ALA A 54 -16.61 4.96 12.68
CA ALA A 54 -17.94 4.46 12.39
C ALA A 54 -18.18 3.07 13.02
N VAL A 55 -17.22 2.15 12.87
CA VAL A 55 -17.28 0.81 13.47
C VAL A 55 -17.34 0.88 15.00
N ALA A 56 -16.52 1.74 15.63
CA ALA A 56 -16.55 1.93 17.08
C ALA A 56 -17.89 2.48 17.59
N ALA A 57 -18.61 3.25 16.76
CA ALA A 57 -19.94 3.75 17.02
C ALA A 57 -21.07 2.76 16.63
N GLY A 58 -20.75 1.57 16.12
CA GLY A 58 -21.73 0.59 15.64
C GLY A 58 -22.43 0.99 14.33
N ILE A 59 -21.85 1.93 13.58
CA ILE A 59 -22.37 2.43 12.30
C ILE A 59 -21.63 1.71 11.17
N VAL A 60 -22.38 1.14 10.24
CA VAL A 60 -21.84 0.59 8.98
C VAL A 60 -22.45 1.37 7.82
N ASP A 61 -21.69 2.33 7.30
CA ASP A 61 -22.06 3.07 6.11
C ASP A 61 -21.41 2.44 4.87
N ARG A 62 -22.23 2.11 3.87
CA ARG A 62 -21.78 1.44 2.65
C ARG A 62 -21.02 2.37 1.72
N GLU A 63 -21.37 3.66 1.70
CA GLU A 63 -20.76 4.61 0.75
C GLU A 63 -19.27 4.83 1.05
N PRO A 64 -18.86 5.13 2.30
CA PRO A 64 -17.44 5.30 2.61
C PRO A 64 -16.63 4.01 2.44
N LEU A 65 -17.26 2.86 2.63
CA LEU A 65 -16.62 1.56 2.41
C LEU A 65 -16.39 1.29 0.93
N ALA A 66 -17.39 1.59 0.08
CA ALA A 66 -17.26 1.45 -1.37
C ALA A 66 -16.18 2.40 -1.92
N ALA A 67 -16.22 3.67 -1.52
CA ALA A 67 -15.24 4.67 -1.94
C ALA A 67 -13.80 4.30 -1.51
N ALA A 68 -13.62 3.76 -0.30
CA ALA A 68 -12.31 3.27 0.13
C ALA A 68 -11.83 2.08 -0.72
N GLY A 69 -12.73 1.16 -1.08
CA GLY A 69 -12.40 0.02 -1.94
C GLY A 69 -12.04 0.43 -3.37
N GLU A 70 -12.75 1.39 -3.95
CA GLU A 70 -12.43 1.94 -5.28
C GLU A 70 -11.07 2.65 -5.28
N LEU A 71 -10.78 3.42 -4.23
CA LEU A 71 -9.49 4.08 -4.08
C LEU A 71 -8.34 3.07 -3.94
N LEU A 72 -8.54 1.99 -3.18
CA LEU A 72 -7.54 0.94 -3.01
C LEU A 72 -7.26 0.20 -4.33
N ASP A 73 -8.29 -0.13 -5.14
CA ASP A 73 -8.08 -0.75 -6.47
C ASP A 73 -7.33 0.21 -7.41
N ALA A 74 -7.68 1.50 -7.41
CA ALA A 74 -6.96 2.51 -8.18
C ALA A 74 -5.49 2.63 -7.76
N HIS A 75 -5.23 2.57 -6.45
CA HIS A 75 -3.90 2.66 -5.87
C HIS A 75 -3.01 1.47 -6.27
N ILE A 76 -3.47 0.24 -6.05
CA ILE A 76 -2.75 -0.97 -6.46
C ILE A 76 -2.42 -0.95 -7.96
N ARG A 77 -3.38 -0.53 -8.80
CA ARG A 77 -3.15 -0.47 -10.26
C ARG A 77 -2.15 0.61 -10.65
N LEU A 78 -2.13 1.74 -9.96
CA LEU A 78 -1.14 2.79 -10.19
C LEU A 78 0.26 2.24 -9.90
N GLU A 79 0.40 1.51 -8.80
CA GLU A 79 1.67 0.95 -8.37
C GLU A 79 2.17 -0.12 -9.31
N GLU A 80 1.39 -1.18 -9.50
CA GLU A 80 1.75 -2.34 -10.31
C GLU A 80 2.01 -1.98 -11.79
N ARG A 81 1.27 -1.02 -12.34
CA ARG A 81 1.31 -0.74 -13.79
C ARG A 81 2.18 0.44 -14.16
N GLN A 82 2.51 1.31 -13.22
CA GLN A 82 3.21 2.56 -13.52
C GLN A 82 4.36 2.83 -12.57
N LEU A 83 4.13 2.81 -11.26
CA LEU A 83 5.16 3.23 -10.31
C LEU A 83 6.27 2.18 -10.14
N PHE A 84 5.92 0.92 -9.88
CA PHE A 84 6.93 -0.14 -9.70
C PHE A 84 7.72 -0.41 -10.98
N PRO A 85 7.11 -0.53 -12.18
CA PRO A 85 7.88 -0.67 -13.42
C PRO A 85 8.85 0.50 -13.64
N LEU A 86 8.43 1.73 -13.32
CA LEU A 86 9.30 2.90 -13.43
C LEU A 86 10.47 2.87 -12.44
N ILE A 87 10.24 2.35 -11.23
CA ILE A 87 11.29 2.15 -10.23
C ILE A 87 12.28 1.08 -10.71
N GLU A 88 11.79 -0.05 -11.19
CA GLU A 88 12.61 -1.15 -11.73
C GLU A 88 13.46 -0.70 -12.93
N ASP A 89 12.93 0.15 -13.79
CA ASP A 89 13.65 0.68 -14.96
C ASP A 89 14.78 1.66 -14.58
N LEU A 90 14.68 2.34 -13.42
CA LEU A 90 15.55 3.48 -13.08
C LEU A 90 16.47 3.22 -11.87
N VAL A 91 16.10 2.33 -10.97
CA VAL A 91 16.86 2.01 -9.76
C VAL A 91 17.63 0.72 -9.97
N PRO A 92 18.96 0.69 -9.77
CA PRO A 92 19.74 -0.53 -9.91
C PRO A 92 19.25 -1.65 -9.00
N ASP A 93 19.17 -2.87 -9.52
CA ASP A 93 18.71 -4.04 -8.74
C ASP A 93 19.48 -4.24 -7.43
N ASP A 94 20.79 -3.93 -7.41
CA ASP A 94 21.60 -4.05 -6.20
C ASP A 94 21.15 -3.11 -5.08
N ASP A 95 20.66 -1.92 -5.44
CA ASP A 95 20.12 -0.96 -4.47
C ASP A 95 18.74 -1.42 -3.99
N LEU A 96 17.89 -1.94 -4.89
CA LEU A 96 16.59 -2.52 -4.54
C LEU A 96 16.72 -3.74 -3.61
N ARG A 97 17.68 -4.64 -3.90
CA ARG A 97 17.95 -5.83 -3.07
C ARG A 97 18.34 -5.48 -1.63
N ARG A 98 19.05 -4.35 -1.44
CA ARG A 98 19.48 -3.90 -0.10
C ARG A 98 18.32 -3.48 0.80
N LEU A 99 17.17 -3.11 0.25
CA LEU A 99 15.99 -2.76 1.04
C LEU A 99 15.39 -3.96 1.77
N GLY A 100 15.65 -5.19 1.30
CA GLY A 100 15.18 -6.42 1.96
C GLY A 100 13.65 -6.58 1.99
N LEU A 101 12.92 -5.85 1.14
CA LEU A 101 11.45 -5.84 1.10
C LEU A 101 10.87 -7.21 0.72
N ALA A 102 11.51 -7.93 -0.22
CA ALA A 102 11.06 -9.24 -0.71
C ALA A 102 11.12 -10.39 0.31
N SER A 103 11.78 -10.21 1.47
CA SER A 103 11.91 -11.27 2.48
C SER A 103 10.71 -11.32 3.46
N ARG A 104 9.77 -10.38 3.39
CA ARG A 104 8.75 -10.17 4.43
C ARG A 104 7.36 -10.73 4.08
N ASP A 105 7.15 -11.25 2.87
CA ASP A 105 5.84 -11.69 2.34
C ASP A 105 5.30 -13.06 2.82
N ALA A 106 5.94 -13.70 3.81
CA ALA A 106 5.55 -15.06 4.21
C ALA A 106 4.21 -15.18 4.98
N THR A 107 3.47 -14.09 5.23
CA THR A 107 2.15 -14.13 5.89
C THR A 107 0.94 -13.96 4.97
N CYS A 108 1.11 -13.71 3.68
CA CYS A 108 0.00 -13.60 2.72
C CYS A 108 -0.58 -14.98 2.26
N ALA A 109 -0.11 -16.09 2.83
CA ALA A 109 -0.78 -17.38 2.66
C ALA A 109 -1.95 -17.47 3.64
N VAL A 110 -3.17 -17.19 3.15
CA VAL A 110 -4.44 -17.56 3.78
C VAL A 110 -4.33 -18.98 4.35
N ARG A 111 -4.19 -19.11 5.69
CA ARG A 111 -4.35 -20.39 6.37
C ARG A 111 -5.80 -20.83 6.18
N ARG A 112 -6.03 -21.67 5.17
CA ARG A 112 -7.31 -22.34 4.96
C ARG A 112 -7.61 -23.16 6.21
N PRO A 113 -8.75 -22.98 6.90
CA PRO A 113 -9.08 -23.81 8.05
C PRO A 113 -9.25 -25.26 7.57
N PRO A 114 -8.87 -26.26 8.41
CA PRO A 114 -9.03 -27.65 8.06
C PRO A 114 -10.51 -27.95 7.83
N ARG A 115 -10.83 -28.57 6.69
CA ARG A 115 -12.17 -29.09 6.43
C ARG A 115 -12.42 -30.25 7.38
N THR A 116 -13.18 -30.00 8.43
CA THR A 116 -13.76 -31.06 9.27
C THR A 116 -14.85 -31.76 8.46
N SER A 117 -14.66 -33.07 8.25
CA SER A 117 -15.69 -34.00 7.75
C SER A 117 -16.82 -34.19 8.74
#